data_AF-A0A135SRJ7-F1
#
_entry.id   AF-A0A135SRJ7-F1
#
_cell.length_a   1.000
_cell.length_b   1.000
_cell.length_c   1.000
_cell.angle_alpha   90.00
_cell.angle_beta   90.00
_cell.angle_gamma   90.00
#
_symmetry.space_group_name_H-M   'P 1'
#
loop_
_entity.id
_entity.type
_entity.pdbx_description
1 polymer ?
#
loop_
_entity_poly.entity_id
_entity_poly.type
_entity_poly.pdbx_seq_one_letter_code
_entity_poly.pdbx_strand_id
1 'polypeptide(L)'
;MNVIGVHDISSSPSVTLILDHVFPSLTTNHRGASAPLPLRRHHADPFRLQPVAKACAPCYYQKSKCTFSEGNPQCDRCMMNGRDCVFVRPVPRSAVKGRSKVAVRSKIMGTGVPCPNPIPRKANVIVPTTAPPTTTTTTTVARVSSPPCSVSRKPSIATTSSVGSPPDDASSDSSTESASSPPSKILESLSPYGSTLGRLDTVERNSLSRLLHKSNFMQYFISPTFVDSMQLDMTVHLFSMFDQGKDAYIAMYSAFASSMGLETGEYDPEANLHRGAMAVEHLRSCPLPTLKRDELLPWAGLGLGIVYFSNMALGTSAAPVRRYVLSHIRHLLGTSQISSSRTHYILVYMTAVDINECLMQRELPVCGIAPPEAGHVDAYVGVCMPLLQHMYDLCRISYHLYHEVDVEEQTQALDEVEQEIEAWQPVIPPDFTNRFTTTEVIHMLAQSRIYKTAAMLYIHRLRYKFGEKDDMASAMAKSIISDLQMTFTVSQDKQRCVSFPYTLAAIEAKDAAERETAMDAIKSLIDSGNSKYRSSMETFLKAVWDIRDNQPGASWLDFMQTLPPISVGV
;
A
#
# COMPACT_ATOMS: atom_id res chain seq x y z
N MET A 1 -22.02 13.19 -63.34
CA MET A 1 -22.24 14.64 -63.23
C MET A 1 -22.51 14.95 -61.76
N ASN A 2 -21.77 15.75 -61.02
CA ASN A 2 -20.49 16.40 -61.23
C ASN A 2 -19.93 16.71 -59.82
N VAL A 3 -18.67 16.32 -59.62
CA VAL A 3 -17.59 17.01 -58.91
C VAL A 3 -17.73 17.29 -57.40
N ILE A 4 -16.93 16.51 -56.68
CA ILE A 4 -16.41 16.65 -55.33
C ILE A 4 -15.48 17.87 -55.24
N GLY A 5 -15.60 18.65 -54.17
CA GLY A 5 -14.66 19.71 -53.80
C GLY A 5 -14.39 19.67 -52.29
N VAL A 6 -13.18 19.22 -51.95
CA VAL A 6 -12.58 19.17 -50.62
C VAL A 6 -12.14 20.57 -50.20
N HIS A 7 -12.38 20.97 -48.95
CA HIS A 7 -11.52 21.95 -48.28
C HIS A 7 -11.41 21.69 -46.77
N ASP A 8 -10.16 21.81 -46.34
CA ASP A 8 -9.53 21.65 -45.03
C ASP A 8 -10.27 22.22 -43.81
N ILE A 9 -10.22 21.45 -42.72
CA ILE A 9 -10.22 22.00 -41.35
C ILE A 9 -8.99 21.44 -40.63
N SER A 10 -7.87 22.16 -40.78
CA SER A 10 -6.77 22.13 -39.83
C SER A 10 -7.14 23.03 -38.64
N SER A 11 -7.44 22.44 -37.49
CA SER A 11 -7.27 23.09 -36.18
C SER A 11 -7.51 22.08 -35.06
N SER A 12 -6.44 21.42 -34.64
CA SER A 12 -6.43 20.72 -33.35
C SER A 12 -6.59 21.74 -32.22
N PRO A 13 -7.50 21.54 -31.25
CA PRO A 13 -7.46 22.33 -30.03
C PRO A 13 -6.27 21.88 -29.19
N SER A 14 -5.48 22.85 -28.75
CA SER A 14 -4.31 22.64 -27.89
C SER A 14 -4.75 22.07 -26.53
N VAL A 15 -3.98 21.10 -26.03
CA VAL A 15 -4.14 20.36 -24.76
C VAL A 15 -4.27 21.28 -23.52
N THR A 16 -3.89 22.55 -23.64
CA THR A 16 -4.04 23.58 -22.61
C THR A 16 -5.50 23.87 -22.23
N LEU A 17 -6.47 23.67 -23.13
CA LEU A 17 -7.88 24.01 -22.88
C LEU A 17 -8.70 22.94 -22.12
N ILE A 18 -8.17 21.73 -21.93
CA ILE A 18 -8.85 20.67 -21.16
C ILE A 18 -8.58 20.83 -19.64
N LEU A 19 -7.51 21.55 -19.27
CA LEU A 19 -7.15 21.78 -17.86
C LEU A 19 -7.98 22.90 -17.20
N ASP A 20 -8.53 23.84 -17.97
CA ASP A 20 -9.24 25.02 -17.43
C ASP A 20 -10.76 24.82 -17.22
N HIS A 21 -11.37 23.76 -17.78
CA HIS A 21 -12.80 23.50 -17.60
C HIS A 21 -13.16 22.61 -16.40
N VAL A 22 -12.17 22.11 -15.65
CA VAL A 22 -12.41 21.21 -14.49
C VAL A 22 -12.08 21.88 -13.15
N PHE A 23 -11.30 22.98 -13.11
CA PHE A 23 -10.96 23.63 -11.83
C PHE A 23 -10.67 25.14 -11.97
N PRO A 24 -11.50 26.06 -11.44
CA PRO A 24 -11.19 27.49 -11.46
C PRO A 24 -10.13 27.86 -10.40
N SER A 25 -9.17 28.68 -10.83
CA SER A 25 -8.08 29.25 -10.03
C SER A 25 -8.59 30.24 -8.97
N LEU A 26 -8.00 30.21 -7.77
CA LEU A 26 -8.28 31.16 -6.69
C LEU A 26 -7.44 32.44 -6.85
N THR A 27 -8.12 33.58 -6.92
CA THR A 27 -7.57 34.88 -6.53
C THR A 27 -8.02 35.18 -5.09
N THR A 28 -7.07 35.61 -4.25
CA THR A 28 -7.26 35.94 -2.84
C THR A 28 -7.88 37.32 -2.68
N ASN A 29 -8.83 37.46 -1.74
CA ASN A 29 -9.24 38.76 -1.22
C ASN A 29 -9.31 38.72 0.31
N HIS A 30 -8.46 39.54 0.94
CA HIS A 30 -8.38 39.78 2.38
C HIS A 30 -9.45 40.76 2.86
N ARG A 31 -10.04 40.48 4.03
CA ARG A 31 -10.61 41.38 5.08
C ARG A 31 -11.20 40.42 6.13
N GLY A 32 -11.01 40.49 7.46
CA GLY A 32 -10.59 41.53 8.39
C GLY A 32 -11.54 41.47 9.61
N ALA A 33 -11.00 41.63 10.83
CA ALA A 33 -11.69 41.74 12.15
C ALA A 33 -12.06 40.40 12.84
N SER A 34 -11.99 40.20 14.16
CA SER A 34 -11.63 41.04 15.33
C SER A 34 -11.52 40.12 16.57
N ALA A 35 -10.62 40.45 17.50
CA ALA A 35 -10.43 39.76 18.79
C ALA A 35 -11.44 40.20 19.87
N PRO A 36 -11.57 39.42 20.96
CA PRO A 36 -11.54 40.06 22.29
C PRO A 36 -10.66 39.35 23.35
N LEU A 37 -10.31 40.17 24.34
CA LEU A 37 -9.37 40.01 25.47
C LEU A 37 -9.89 39.15 26.64
N PRO A 38 -9.03 38.81 27.64
CA PRO A 38 -9.20 37.67 28.53
C PRO A 38 -9.73 38.00 29.94
N LEU A 39 -10.26 36.99 30.63
CA LEU A 39 -10.64 37.04 32.04
C LEU A 39 -9.61 36.29 32.92
N ARG A 40 -8.98 37.04 33.82
CA ARG A 40 -8.14 36.59 34.95
C ARG A 40 -8.96 35.83 36.00
N ARG A 41 -8.44 34.72 36.54
CA ARG A 41 -8.64 34.31 37.96
C ARG A 41 -7.40 33.63 38.54
N HIS A 42 -7.36 33.69 39.86
CA HIS A 42 -6.22 33.70 40.78
C HIS A 42 -5.48 32.37 41.04
N HIS A 43 -4.22 32.56 41.45
CA HIS A 43 -3.26 31.61 42.03
C HIS A 43 -3.78 30.68 43.14
N ALA A 44 -3.29 29.44 43.12
CA ALA A 44 -2.75 28.76 44.29
C ALA A 44 -1.61 27.82 43.84
N ASP A 45 -0.44 27.96 44.46
CA ASP A 45 0.82 27.29 44.14
C ASP A 45 1.21 26.38 45.31
N PRO A 46 1.72 25.16 45.06
CA PRO A 46 2.79 24.67 45.90
C PRO A 46 3.93 24.04 45.08
N PHE A 47 5.07 24.74 45.10
CA PHE A 47 6.44 24.22 45.05
C PHE A 47 6.64 22.79 44.51
N ARG A 48 6.87 22.66 43.19
CA ARG A 48 7.55 21.51 42.59
C ARG A 48 9.05 21.77 42.47
N LEU A 49 9.84 20.85 43.03
CA LEU A 49 11.27 20.69 42.76
C LEU A 49 11.51 20.68 41.23
N GLN A 50 12.22 21.68 40.71
CA GLN A 50 12.55 21.77 39.28
C GLN A 50 13.51 20.63 38.89
N PRO A 51 13.13 19.74 37.95
CA PRO A 51 14.09 18.88 37.28
C PRO A 51 14.95 19.76 36.37
N VAL A 52 16.27 19.55 36.39
CA VAL A 52 17.23 20.21 35.49
C VAL A 52 16.70 20.16 34.05
N ALA A 53 16.32 21.32 33.51
CA ALA A 53 15.57 21.42 32.26
C ALA A 53 16.35 20.80 31.08
N LYS A 54 15.90 19.63 30.62
CA LYS A 54 16.37 19.03 29.37
C LYS A 54 15.75 19.79 28.19
N ALA A 55 16.57 20.21 27.23
CA ALA A 55 16.06 20.80 25.98
C ALA A 55 15.13 19.83 25.24
N CYS A 56 14.02 20.33 24.70
CA CYS A 56 13.07 19.56 23.87
C CYS A 56 13.77 18.98 22.62
N ALA A 57 13.22 17.91 22.04
CA ALA A 57 13.80 17.20 20.91
C ALA A 57 14.02 18.12 19.69
N PRO A 58 13.08 18.99 19.28
CA PRO A 58 13.32 19.92 18.18
C PRO A 58 14.50 20.86 18.43
N CYS A 59 14.58 21.46 19.63
CA CYS A 59 15.68 22.36 19.98
C CYS A 59 17.01 21.60 20.06
N TYR A 60 16.99 20.36 20.56
CA TYR A 60 18.15 19.48 20.66
C TYR A 60 18.71 19.11 19.28
N TYR A 61 17.88 18.65 18.34
CA TYR A 61 18.34 18.30 16.98
C TYR A 61 18.89 19.51 16.23
N GLN A 62 18.33 20.69 16.47
CA GLN A 62 18.82 21.95 15.90
C GLN A 62 20.00 22.56 16.66
N LYS A 63 20.49 21.92 17.73
CA LYS A 63 21.53 22.44 18.64
C LYS A 63 21.28 23.88 19.07
N SER A 64 20.03 24.18 19.41
CA SER A 64 19.56 25.52 19.75
C SER A 64 19.14 25.63 21.20
N LYS A 65 19.15 26.87 21.74
CA LYS A 65 18.73 27.14 23.12
C LYS A 65 17.23 26.91 23.27
N CYS A 66 16.85 26.13 24.28
CA CYS A 66 15.47 25.86 24.64
C CYS A 66 15.12 26.69 25.88
N THR A 67 14.28 27.70 25.72
CA THR A 67 13.81 28.59 26.81
C THR A 67 12.30 28.48 26.94
N PHE A 68 11.80 28.62 28.17
CA PHE A 68 10.37 28.57 28.49
C PHE A 68 9.99 29.88 29.15
N SER A 69 9.03 30.58 28.56
CA SER A 69 8.31 31.66 29.25
C SER A 69 7.42 31.10 30.34
N GLU A 70 7.31 31.82 31.46
CA GLU A 70 6.57 31.39 32.65
C GLU A 70 5.10 31.08 32.31
N GLY A 71 4.63 29.89 32.71
CA GLY A 71 3.26 29.42 32.46
C GLY A 71 3.00 28.81 31.08
N ASN A 72 4.00 28.66 30.21
CA ASN A 72 3.81 28.09 28.88
C ASN A 72 4.28 26.62 28.79
N PRO A 73 3.44 25.67 28.33
CA PRO A 73 3.84 24.26 28.20
C PRO A 73 4.80 23.99 27.04
N GLN A 74 4.93 24.92 26.09
CA GLN A 74 5.87 24.83 24.96
C GLN A 74 7.04 25.79 25.12
N CYS A 75 8.22 25.41 24.61
CA CYS A 75 9.37 26.32 24.60
C CYS A 75 9.13 27.47 23.60
N ASP A 76 9.69 28.64 23.88
CA ASP A 76 9.46 29.88 23.11
C ASP A 76 9.74 29.67 21.62
N ARG A 77 10.76 28.87 21.31
CA ARG A 77 11.16 28.56 19.94
C ARG A 77 10.22 27.60 19.24
N CYS A 78 9.71 26.57 19.92
CA CYS A 78 8.72 25.67 19.34
C CYS A 78 7.43 26.43 19.06
N MET A 79 7.02 27.29 19.99
CA MET A 79 5.84 28.15 19.87
C MET A 79 5.97 29.14 18.70
N MET A 80 7.08 29.88 18.60
CA MET A 80 7.30 30.83 17.48
C MET A 80 7.34 30.14 16.12
N ASN A 81 7.79 28.89 16.06
CA ASN A 81 7.88 28.13 14.81
C ASN A 81 6.63 27.27 14.53
N GLY A 82 5.60 27.32 15.38
CA GLY A 82 4.41 26.48 15.24
C GLY A 82 4.72 24.97 15.27
N ARG A 83 5.67 24.52 16.10
CA ARG A 83 6.08 23.11 16.21
C ARG A 83 5.74 22.53 17.57
N ASP A 84 5.45 21.23 17.60
CA ASP A 84 5.22 20.50 18.85
C ASP A 84 6.49 20.44 19.71
N CYS A 85 6.38 20.87 20.96
CA CYS A 85 7.46 20.83 21.93
C CYS A 85 7.53 19.46 22.64
N VAL A 86 8.14 18.47 21.99
CA VAL A 86 8.27 17.10 22.55
C VAL A 86 9.61 16.91 23.26
N PHE A 87 9.64 16.25 24.42
CA PHE A 87 10.87 15.99 25.19
C PHE A 87 11.45 14.59 24.99
N VAL A 88 10.67 13.67 24.41
CA VAL A 88 11.11 12.34 24.04
C VAL A 88 11.91 12.43 22.74
N ARG A 89 13.15 11.95 22.76
CA ARG A 89 14.03 11.94 21.58
C ARG A 89 13.91 10.59 20.90
N PRO A 90 13.51 10.51 19.62
CA PRO A 90 13.58 9.25 18.89
C PRO A 90 15.03 8.76 18.84
N VAL A 91 15.26 7.53 19.33
CA VAL A 91 16.57 6.89 19.28
C VAL A 91 16.90 6.60 17.81
N PRO A 92 18.00 7.15 17.24
CA PRO A 92 18.38 6.84 15.87
C PRO A 92 18.71 5.34 15.76
N ARG A 93 17.97 4.60 14.91
CA ARG A 93 18.19 3.16 14.67
C ARG A 93 19.60 2.83 14.16
N SER A 94 20.39 3.81 13.74
CA SER A 94 21.78 3.65 13.29
C SER A 94 22.81 3.45 14.41
N ALA A 95 22.45 3.59 15.69
CA ALA A 95 23.38 3.39 16.81
C ALA A 95 23.34 1.99 17.47
N VAL A 96 22.42 1.10 17.05
CA VAL A 96 22.34 -0.27 17.59
C VAL A 96 23.13 -1.23 16.69
N LYS A 97 24.45 -1.05 16.64
CA LYS A 97 25.36 -2.09 16.14
C LYS A 97 26.41 -2.38 17.21
N GLY A 98 26.26 -3.53 17.86
CA GLY A 98 27.33 -4.20 18.61
C GLY A 98 27.42 -3.88 20.09
N ARG A 99 26.67 -4.64 20.92
CA ARG A 99 27.15 -5.13 22.23
C ARG A 99 26.18 -6.19 22.76
N SER A 100 26.34 -7.42 22.30
CA SER A 100 25.90 -8.57 23.10
C SER A 100 27.15 -9.27 23.63
N LYS A 101 27.47 -8.98 24.89
CA LYS A 101 28.34 -9.81 25.72
C LYS A 101 27.40 -10.61 26.62
N VAL A 102 27.05 -11.83 26.24
CA VAL A 102 26.66 -12.86 27.19
C VAL A 102 27.27 -14.17 26.72
N ALA A 103 28.26 -14.63 27.49
CA ALA A 103 28.83 -15.95 27.38
C ALA A 103 27.82 -16.97 27.91
N VAL A 104 27.41 -17.91 27.08
CA VAL A 104 26.80 -19.17 27.53
C VAL A 104 27.72 -20.30 27.12
N ARG A 105 28.25 -20.94 28.16
CA ARG A 105 29.18 -22.05 28.13
C ARG A 105 28.36 -23.33 28.02
N SER A 106 28.33 -23.96 26.84
CA SER A 106 27.80 -25.32 26.67
C SER A 106 28.87 -26.23 26.09
N LYS A 107 29.38 -27.12 26.95
CA LYS A 107 30.18 -28.30 26.63
C LYS A 107 29.29 -29.29 25.85
N ILE A 108 29.67 -29.66 24.63
CA ILE A 108 29.36 -30.98 24.05
C ILE A 108 30.61 -31.46 23.28
N MET A 109 31.01 -32.69 23.57
CA MET A 109 32.18 -33.40 23.02
C MET A 109 32.03 -33.63 21.50
N GLY A 110 33.06 -33.43 20.69
CA GLY A 110 33.96 -34.50 20.20
C GLY A 110 33.25 -35.32 19.11
N THR A 111 33.48 -35.06 17.82
CA THR A 111 34.55 -35.61 16.95
C THR A 111 34.66 -34.66 15.72
N GLY A 112 35.79 -34.29 15.12
CA GLY A 112 37.01 -35.02 14.83
C GLY A 112 37.03 -35.38 13.34
N VAL A 113 37.46 -34.47 12.45
CA VAL A 113 38.29 -34.67 11.23
C VAL A 113 38.43 -33.32 10.46
N PRO A 114 39.62 -32.98 9.91
CA PRO A 114 39.99 -31.61 9.55
C PRO A 114 39.89 -31.30 8.04
N CYS A 115 39.45 -30.08 7.70
CA CYS A 115 39.63 -29.48 6.39
C CYS A 115 41.02 -28.81 6.28
N PRO A 116 41.77 -28.97 5.16
CA PRO A 116 43.03 -28.27 4.97
C PRO A 116 42.84 -26.85 4.41
N ASN A 117 43.72 -25.96 4.86
CA ASN A 117 43.84 -24.55 4.48
C ASN A 117 44.07 -24.31 2.97
N PRO A 118 43.68 -23.13 2.44
CA PRO A 118 43.96 -22.72 1.07
C PRO A 118 45.36 -22.12 0.90
N ILE A 119 46.05 -22.50 -0.20
CA ILE A 119 47.31 -21.90 -0.66
C ILE A 119 46.99 -20.83 -1.73
N PRO A 120 47.68 -19.67 -1.76
CA PRO A 120 47.32 -18.52 -2.58
C PRO A 120 48.04 -18.43 -3.93
N ARG A 121 47.39 -17.70 -4.85
CA ARG A 121 47.90 -16.93 -6.01
C ARG A 121 48.67 -17.66 -7.12
N LYS A 122 48.25 -17.41 -8.37
CA LYS A 122 49.08 -16.70 -9.37
C LYS A 122 48.26 -16.20 -10.56
N ALA A 123 48.73 -15.08 -11.09
CA ALA A 123 48.18 -14.31 -12.18
C ALA A 123 48.83 -14.66 -13.53
N ASN A 124 48.12 -14.25 -14.60
CA ASN A 124 48.59 -13.75 -15.90
C ASN A 124 48.27 -14.57 -17.17
N VAL A 125 47.98 -13.77 -18.21
CA VAL A 125 48.24 -13.92 -19.66
C VAL A 125 47.03 -14.21 -20.58
N ILE A 126 46.33 -13.13 -20.96
CA ILE A 126 46.21 -12.52 -22.32
C ILE A 126 46.36 -13.43 -23.59
N VAL A 127 45.24 -13.58 -24.33
CA VAL A 127 45.01 -13.39 -25.82
C VAL A 127 45.42 -14.52 -26.80
N PRO A 128 44.83 -14.69 -28.02
CA PRO A 128 43.43 -14.59 -28.53
C PRO A 128 43.03 -15.69 -29.58
N THR A 129 41.85 -15.55 -30.21
CA THR A 129 41.39 -16.16 -31.52
C THR A 129 41.07 -17.66 -31.47
N THR A 130 40.01 -18.21 -32.08
CA THR A 130 39.46 -18.05 -33.43
C THR A 130 38.09 -18.77 -33.49
N ALA A 131 37.18 -18.33 -34.36
CA ALA A 131 35.88 -18.98 -34.63
C ALA A 131 36.01 -20.13 -35.68
N PRO A 132 34.89 -20.69 -36.19
CA PRO A 132 34.38 -22.06 -35.98
C PRO A 132 34.66 -23.00 -37.19
N PRO A 133 34.18 -24.27 -37.22
CA PRO A 133 32.90 -24.54 -37.89
C PRO A 133 32.08 -25.78 -37.42
N THR A 134 30.76 -25.69 -37.66
CA THR A 134 29.73 -26.66 -38.11
C THR A 134 29.81 -28.19 -37.92
N THR A 135 28.59 -28.75 -37.91
CA THR A 135 28.09 -30.07 -38.38
C THR A 135 27.82 -31.21 -37.37
N THR A 136 26.51 -31.39 -37.12
CA THR A 136 25.67 -32.60 -37.32
C THR A 136 26.13 -33.94 -36.74
N THR A 137 25.34 -34.49 -35.80
CA THR A 137 25.07 -35.94 -35.79
C THR A 137 23.71 -36.27 -35.17
N THR A 138 22.92 -36.97 -35.97
CA THR A 138 21.65 -37.63 -35.67
C THR A 138 21.89 -38.90 -34.87
N THR A 139 21.12 -39.21 -33.82
CA THR A 139 20.80 -40.61 -33.49
C THR A 139 19.45 -40.73 -32.79
N THR A 140 18.56 -41.44 -33.48
CA THR A 140 17.27 -41.98 -33.06
C THR A 140 17.41 -43.15 -32.09
N VAL A 141 16.53 -43.26 -31.09
CA VAL A 141 16.03 -44.57 -30.63
C VAL A 141 14.53 -44.46 -30.37
N ALA A 142 13.78 -45.33 -31.03
CA ALA A 142 12.33 -45.49 -30.98
C ALA A 142 11.91 -46.54 -29.95
N ARG A 143 10.65 -46.46 -29.50
CA ARG A 143 9.66 -47.55 -29.27
C ARG A 143 8.60 -47.04 -28.27
N VAL A 144 7.33 -47.41 -28.24
CA VAL A 144 6.40 -48.21 -29.06
C VAL A 144 5.04 -47.96 -28.39
N SER A 145 3.96 -47.80 -29.14
CA SER A 145 2.61 -48.20 -28.73
C SER A 145 1.69 -48.24 -29.94
N SER A 146 1.10 -49.40 -30.18
CA SER A 146 0.03 -49.63 -31.16
C SER A 146 -1.33 -49.69 -30.45
N PRO A 147 -2.45 -49.36 -31.15
CA PRO A 147 -3.86 -49.39 -30.68
C PRO A 147 -4.52 -50.73 -31.16
N PRO A 148 -5.84 -50.90 -31.46
CA PRO A 148 -7.09 -50.12 -31.27
C PRO A 148 -8.35 -50.97 -30.89
N CYS A 149 -9.54 -50.34 -30.74
CA CYS A 149 -10.88 -50.81 -31.22
C CYS A 149 -11.97 -49.79 -30.78
N SER A 150 -12.69 -49.09 -31.69
CA SER A 150 -13.95 -49.43 -32.43
C SER A 150 -15.17 -49.64 -31.49
N VAL A 151 -16.39 -49.08 -31.67
CA VAL A 151 -17.33 -49.16 -32.81
C VAL A 151 -18.46 -48.09 -32.71
N SER A 152 -18.95 -47.63 -33.88
CA SER A 152 -20.10 -46.77 -34.20
C SER A 152 -21.50 -47.19 -33.71
N ARG A 153 -22.46 -46.24 -33.64
CA ARG A 153 -23.75 -46.31 -34.39
C ARG A 153 -24.59 -45.01 -34.33
N LYS A 154 -25.01 -44.55 -35.51
CA LYS A 154 -26.21 -43.74 -35.81
C LYS A 154 -27.36 -44.71 -36.14
N PRO A 155 -28.66 -44.31 -36.05
CA PRO A 155 -29.33 -43.77 -37.24
C PRO A 155 -30.45 -42.73 -36.97
N SER A 156 -30.85 -42.07 -38.06
CA SER A 156 -31.93 -41.08 -38.22
C SER A 156 -33.26 -41.74 -38.64
N ILE A 157 -34.41 -41.03 -38.52
CA ILE A 157 -35.43 -40.76 -39.59
C ILE A 157 -36.77 -40.21 -39.03
N ALA A 158 -37.23 -39.11 -39.67
CA ALA A 158 -38.60 -38.60 -39.98
C ALA A 158 -39.69 -38.40 -38.90
N THR A 159 -40.73 -37.56 -39.01
CA THR A 159 -41.15 -36.35 -39.76
C THR A 159 -42.58 -36.08 -39.24
N THR A 160 -43.00 -34.84 -38.95
CA THR A 160 -44.35 -34.32 -39.30
C THR A 160 -44.52 -32.84 -38.91
N SER A 161 -45.23 -32.16 -39.81
CA SER A 161 -45.54 -30.74 -39.99
C SER A 161 -46.48 -30.12 -38.94
N SER A 162 -46.43 -28.79 -38.77
CA SER A 162 -47.59 -27.88 -39.00
C SER A 162 -47.43 -26.46 -38.40
N VAL A 163 -47.30 -25.47 -39.29
CA VAL A 163 -48.00 -24.16 -39.34
C VAL A 163 -47.99 -23.21 -38.13
N GLY A 164 -47.47 -21.98 -38.35
CA GLY A 164 -47.89 -20.76 -37.65
C GLY A 164 -46.80 -19.70 -37.44
N SER A 165 -46.73 -18.70 -38.31
CA SER A 165 -46.20 -17.33 -38.03
C SER A 165 -47.41 -16.38 -37.90
N PRO A 166 -47.36 -15.13 -37.35
CA PRO A 166 -46.25 -14.15 -37.36
C PRO A 166 -46.23 -13.25 -36.06
N PRO A 167 -45.75 -11.98 -36.05
CA PRO A 167 -44.38 -11.46 -36.18
C PRO A 167 -43.96 -10.50 -35.02
N ASP A 168 -42.81 -9.84 -35.19
CA ASP A 168 -42.41 -8.51 -34.67
C ASP A 168 -41.29 -8.45 -33.59
N ASP A 169 -40.09 -8.20 -34.13
CA ASP A 169 -39.23 -7.03 -33.84
C ASP A 169 -38.87 -6.71 -32.38
N ALA A 170 -37.65 -7.12 -32.01
CA ALA A 170 -36.81 -6.36 -31.08
C ALA A 170 -35.34 -6.46 -31.53
N SER A 171 -34.89 -5.39 -32.19
CA SER A 171 -33.49 -5.12 -32.51
C SER A 171 -32.65 -5.12 -31.23
N SER A 172 -31.80 -6.14 -31.05
CA SER A 172 -30.74 -6.13 -30.05
C SER A 172 -29.44 -5.68 -30.71
N ASP A 173 -29.10 -4.40 -30.56
CA ASP A 173 -27.77 -3.86 -30.85
C ASP A 173 -26.77 -4.41 -29.83
N SER A 174 -26.22 -5.58 -30.13
CA SER A 174 -25.01 -6.10 -29.49
C SER A 174 -23.80 -5.39 -30.10
N SER A 175 -23.44 -4.24 -29.54
CA SER A 175 -22.11 -3.66 -29.76
C SER A 175 -21.08 -4.47 -28.99
N THR A 176 -20.48 -5.45 -29.66
CA THR A 176 -19.26 -6.11 -29.22
C THR A 176 -18.12 -5.09 -29.20
N GLU A 177 -17.68 -4.73 -27.98
CA GLU A 177 -16.45 -3.96 -27.77
C GLU A 177 -15.28 -4.65 -28.49
N SER A 178 -14.72 -3.94 -29.47
CA SER A 178 -13.51 -4.35 -30.18
C SER A 178 -12.28 -4.15 -29.28
N ALA A 179 -11.99 -5.14 -28.44
CA ALA A 179 -10.73 -5.24 -27.71
C ALA A 179 -9.64 -5.89 -28.59
N SER A 180 -8.96 -5.11 -29.44
CA SER A 180 -7.73 -5.58 -30.11
C SER A 180 -6.88 -4.46 -30.71
N SER A 181 -6.49 -3.46 -29.91
CA SER A 181 -5.34 -2.62 -30.27
C SER A 181 -4.08 -3.16 -29.60
N PRO A 182 -3.00 -3.49 -30.35
CA PRO A 182 -1.77 -3.98 -29.75
C PRO A 182 -1.16 -2.92 -28.80
N PRO A 183 -0.53 -3.34 -27.68
CA PRO A 183 -0.04 -2.45 -26.63
C PRO A 183 0.86 -1.31 -27.13
N SER A 184 1.63 -1.53 -28.20
CA SER A 184 2.53 -0.55 -28.80
C SER A 184 1.82 0.70 -29.34
N LYS A 185 0.56 0.58 -29.81
CA LYS A 185 -0.20 1.71 -30.37
C LYS A 185 -0.68 2.73 -29.32
N ILE A 186 -0.75 2.33 -28.04
CA ILE A 186 -1.14 3.20 -26.93
C ILE A 186 -0.01 4.20 -26.60
N LEU A 187 1.25 3.78 -26.73
CA LEU A 187 2.39 4.68 -26.55
C LEU A 187 2.55 5.66 -27.73
N GLU A 188 2.23 5.21 -28.95
CA GLU A 188 2.34 6.02 -30.17
C GLU A 188 1.29 7.14 -30.23
N SER A 189 0.15 7.03 -29.52
CA SER A 189 -0.87 8.07 -29.45
C SER A 189 -0.59 9.18 -28.42
N LEU A 190 0.45 9.04 -27.59
CA LEU A 190 0.86 10.03 -26.58
C LEU A 190 1.72 11.15 -27.19
N SER A 191 1.15 11.86 -28.16
CA SER A 191 1.85 12.77 -29.09
C SER A 191 2.56 14.02 -28.51
N PRO A 192 2.51 14.40 -27.22
CA PRO A 192 3.51 15.33 -26.68
C PRO A 192 4.78 14.65 -26.12
N TYR A 193 4.79 13.32 -25.93
CA TYR A 193 5.87 12.58 -25.26
C TYR A 193 6.71 11.68 -26.19
N GLY A 194 6.51 11.77 -27.50
CA GLY A 194 7.18 10.89 -28.48
C GLY A 194 8.71 10.92 -28.42
N SER A 195 9.32 12.08 -28.11
CA SER A 195 10.77 12.21 -27.93
C SER A 195 11.28 11.47 -26.68
N THR A 196 10.47 11.44 -25.62
CA THR A 196 10.75 10.76 -24.36
C THR A 196 10.69 9.24 -24.51
N LEU A 197 9.73 8.73 -25.29
CA LEU A 197 9.56 7.31 -25.59
C LEU A 197 10.64 6.73 -26.51
N GLY A 198 11.30 7.58 -27.29
CA GLY A 198 12.45 7.19 -28.12
C GLY A 198 13.71 6.83 -27.31
N ARG A 199 13.74 7.20 -26.02
CA ARG A 199 14.87 6.92 -25.10
C ARG A 199 14.79 5.57 -24.40
N LEU A 200 13.66 4.89 -24.53
CA LEU A 200 13.42 3.57 -23.95
C LEU A 200 13.99 2.50 -24.87
N ASP A 201 14.64 1.51 -24.29
CA ASP A 201 14.95 0.28 -25.01
C ASP A 201 13.66 -0.52 -25.31
N THR A 202 13.78 -1.59 -26.10
CA THR A 202 12.62 -2.41 -26.50
C THR A 202 11.94 -3.08 -25.31
N VAL A 203 12.70 -3.51 -24.31
CA VAL A 203 12.17 -4.16 -23.10
C VAL A 203 11.44 -3.15 -22.25
N GLU A 204 12.04 -1.98 -21.99
CA GLU A 204 11.42 -0.90 -21.23
C GLU A 204 10.14 -0.39 -21.90
N ARG A 205 10.14 -0.24 -23.23
CA ARG A 205 8.95 0.15 -24.00
C ARG A 205 7.84 -0.87 -23.87
N ASN A 206 8.15 -2.16 -23.95
CA ASN A 206 7.18 -3.23 -23.77
C ASN A 206 6.64 -3.27 -22.33
N SER A 207 7.50 -3.12 -21.32
CA SER A 207 7.09 -3.08 -19.92
C SER A 207 6.18 -1.89 -19.63
N LEU A 208 6.53 -0.68 -20.09
CA LEU A 208 5.69 0.51 -19.91
C LEU A 208 4.38 0.41 -20.70
N SER A 209 4.43 -0.09 -21.92
CA SER A 209 3.23 -0.32 -22.74
C SER A 209 2.25 -1.28 -22.07
N ARG A 210 2.74 -2.36 -21.46
CA ARG A 210 1.89 -3.30 -20.71
C ARG A 210 1.45 -2.74 -19.36
N LEU A 211 2.27 -1.94 -18.67
CA LEU A 211 1.90 -1.22 -17.44
C LEU A 211 0.73 -0.28 -17.69
N LEU A 212 0.80 0.48 -18.78
CA LEU A 212 -0.22 1.42 -19.19
C LEU A 212 -1.43 0.73 -19.84
N HIS A 213 -1.52 -0.61 -19.82
CA HIS A 213 -2.70 -1.32 -20.27
C HIS A 213 -3.73 -1.49 -19.14
N LYS A 214 -4.98 -1.15 -19.42
CA LYS A 214 -6.08 -1.06 -18.44
C LYS A 214 -6.27 -2.34 -17.62
N SER A 215 -6.22 -3.50 -18.28
CA SER A 215 -6.43 -4.81 -17.64
C SER A 215 -5.43 -5.13 -16.54
N ASN A 216 -4.19 -4.67 -16.67
CA ASN A 216 -3.13 -4.93 -15.70
C ASN A 216 -3.22 -3.94 -14.53
N PHE A 217 -3.67 -2.72 -14.83
CA PHE A 217 -3.88 -1.66 -13.86
C PHE A 217 -5.03 -2.00 -12.89
N MET A 218 -6.13 -2.60 -13.37
CA MET A 218 -7.28 -2.97 -12.52
C MET A 218 -6.92 -3.81 -11.29
N GLN A 219 -5.87 -4.63 -11.39
CA GLN A 219 -5.51 -5.56 -10.32
C GLN A 219 -5.01 -4.86 -9.04
N TYR A 220 -4.61 -3.58 -9.12
CA TYR A 220 -4.09 -2.81 -7.98
C TYR A 220 -5.16 -2.10 -7.12
N PHE A 221 -6.41 -2.06 -7.58
CA PHE A 221 -7.44 -1.18 -7.01
C PHE A 221 -8.68 -1.95 -6.59
N ILE A 222 -9.39 -1.45 -5.58
CA ILE A 222 -10.66 -2.03 -5.14
C ILE A 222 -11.69 -1.98 -6.28
N SER A 223 -11.64 -0.95 -7.10
CA SER A 223 -12.78 -0.55 -7.93
C SER A 223 -12.39 -0.25 -9.38
N PRO A 224 -12.91 -1.02 -10.38
CA PRO A 224 -12.70 -0.76 -11.80
C PRO A 224 -13.14 0.65 -12.24
N THR A 225 -14.10 1.26 -11.56
CA THR A 225 -14.61 2.61 -11.85
C THR A 225 -13.54 3.69 -11.73
N PHE A 226 -12.52 3.51 -10.87
CA PHE A 226 -11.43 4.48 -10.74
C PHE A 226 -10.29 4.29 -11.75
N VAL A 227 -10.23 3.12 -12.41
CA VAL A 227 -9.07 2.69 -13.21
C VAL A 227 -8.70 3.69 -14.28
N ASP A 228 -9.66 4.22 -15.03
CA ASP A 228 -9.36 5.13 -16.15
C ASP A 228 -8.75 6.44 -15.66
N SER A 229 -9.33 7.04 -14.61
CA SER A 229 -8.82 8.29 -14.02
C SER A 229 -7.43 8.11 -13.42
N MET A 230 -7.22 7.01 -12.70
CA MET A 230 -5.95 6.73 -12.02
C MET A 230 -4.85 6.33 -12.99
N GLN A 231 -5.19 5.58 -14.05
CA GLN A 231 -4.26 5.23 -15.12
C GLN A 231 -3.79 6.49 -15.83
N LEU A 232 -4.71 7.41 -16.15
CA LEU A 232 -4.37 8.70 -16.72
C LEU A 232 -3.46 9.50 -15.79
N ASP A 233 -3.80 9.62 -14.51
CA ASP A 233 -2.98 10.31 -13.51
C ASP A 233 -1.58 9.70 -13.39
N MET A 234 -1.46 8.38 -13.29
CA MET A 234 -0.16 7.69 -13.22
C MET A 234 0.66 7.89 -14.50
N THR A 235 0.01 7.93 -15.66
CA THR A 235 0.64 8.23 -16.94
C THR A 235 1.20 9.65 -16.93
N VAL A 236 0.38 10.63 -16.54
CA VAL A 236 0.79 12.03 -16.43
C VAL A 236 1.94 12.20 -15.44
N HIS A 237 1.88 11.56 -14.27
CA HIS A 237 2.94 11.59 -13.26
C HIS A 237 4.26 11.02 -13.80
N LEU A 238 4.21 9.85 -14.44
CA LEU A 238 5.37 9.23 -15.06
C LEU A 238 6.01 10.17 -16.08
N PHE A 239 5.23 10.75 -17.01
CA PHE A 239 5.81 11.59 -18.05
C PHE A 239 6.23 12.98 -17.56
N SER A 240 5.62 13.49 -16.50
CA SER A 240 6.02 14.77 -15.88
C SER A 240 7.39 14.70 -15.20
N MET A 241 7.78 13.52 -14.70
CA MET A 241 9.10 13.28 -14.13
C MET A 241 9.77 12.07 -14.77
N PHE A 242 9.76 11.98 -16.11
CA PHE A 242 10.17 10.74 -16.78
C PHE A 242 11.60 10.30 -16.43
N ASP A 243 12.53 11.24 -16.40
CA ASP A 243 13.94 10.97 -16.10
C ASP A 243 14.15 10.40 -14.70
N GLN A 244 13.38 10.86 -13.73
CA GLN A 244 13.47 10.43 -12.34
C GLN A 244 12.55 9.23 -12.04
N GLY A 245 11.43 9.15 -12.76
CA GLY A 245 10.31 8.26 -12.51
C GLY A 245 10.39 6.92 -13.22
N LYS A 246 10.95 6.86 -14.43
CA LYS A 246 10.84 5.66 -15.29
C LYS A 246 11.26 4.37 -14.58
N ASP A 247 12.36 4.41 -13.82
CA ASP A 247 12.91 3.22 -13.18
C ASP A 247 11.99 2.70 -12.08
N ALA A 248 11.28 3.59 -11.37
CA ALA A 248 10.31 3.20 -10.35
C ALA A 248 9.10 2.50 -10.96
N TYR A 249 8.54 3.05 -12.03
CA TYR A 249 7.34 2.51 -12.68
C TYR A 249 7.65 1.20 -13.42
N ILE A 250 8.80 1.11 -14.10
CA ILE A 250 9.26 -0.14 -14.73
C ILE A 250 9.54 -1.20 -13.67
N ALA A 251 10.21 -0.83 -12.57
CA ALA A 251 10.52 -1.77 -11.50
C ALA A 251 9.26 -2.33 -10.85
N MET A 252 8.33 -1.43 -10.51
CA MET A 252 7.01 -1.75 -9.97
C MET A 252 6.26 -2.72 -10.87
N TYR A 253 6.10 -2.37 -12.16
CA TYR A 253 5.34 -3.18 -13.09
C TYR A 253 5.96 -4.56 -13.30
N SER A 254 7.28 -4.61 -13.51
CA SER A 254 7.96 -5.88 -13.80
C SER A 254 7.90 -6.82 -12.61
N ALA A 255 8.02 -6.29 -11.38
CA ALA A 255 7.85 -7.05 -10.15
C ALA A 255 6.41 -7.57 -10.01
N PHE A 256 5.43 -6.72 -10.27
CA PHE A 256 4.02 -7.10 -10.23
C PHE A 256 3.67 -8.17 -11.25
N ALA A 257 4.05 -7.98 -12.51
CA ALA A 257 3.79 -8.92 -13.57
C ALA A 257 4.46 -10.28 -13.28
N SER A 258 5.67 -10.28 -12.71
CA SER A 258 6.32 -11.49 -12.21
C SER A 258 5.52 -12.15 -11.08
N SER A 259 5.03 -11.35 -10.11
CA SER A 259 4.24 -11.82 -8.97
C SER A 259 2.89 -12.44 -9.40
N MET A 260 2.28 -11.88 -10.44
CA MET A 260 1.00 -12.34 -10.98
C MET A 260 1.15 -13.46 -12.03
N GLY A 261 2.38 -13.91 -12.32
CA GLY A 261 2.64 -14.92 -13.35
C GLY A 261 2.30 -14.45 -14.77
N LEU A 262 2.24 -13.14 -15.00
CA LEU A 262 2.03 -12.56 -16.31
C LEU A 262 3.29 -12.72 -17.16
N GLU A 263 3.12 -12.75 -18.49
CA GLU A 263 4.26 -12.70 -19.39
C GLU A 263 5.04 -11.40 -19.16
N THR A 264 6.27 -11.52 -18.69
CA THR A 264 7.16 -10.39 -18.39
C THR A 264 8.23 -10.19 -19.46
N GLY A 265 8.29 -11.07 -20.48
CA GLY A 265 9.40 -11.07 -21.42
C GLY A 265 10.70 -11.48 -20.73
N GLU A 266 11.78 -10.75 -21.01
CA GLU A 266 13.09 -10.92 -20.36
C GLU A 266 13.11 -10.29 -18.95
N TYR A 267 12.30 -10.83 -18.02
CA TYR A 267 12.38 -10.40 -16.63
C TYR A 267 13.70 -10.83 -16.01
N ASP A 268 14.55 -9.85 -15.72
CA ASP A 268 15.74 -10.03 -14.91
C ASP A 268 15.51 -9.46 -13.50
N PRO A 269 15.39 -10.31 -12.46
CA PRO A 269 15.24 -9.86 -11.08
C PRO A 269 16.36 -8.92 -10.62
N GLU A 270 17.60 -9.12 -11.06
CA GLU A 270 18.75 -8.31 -10.64
C GLU A 270 18.71 -6.92 -11.29
N ALA A 271 18.46 -6.84 -12.60
CA ALA A 271 18.21 -5.56 -13.26
C ALA A 271 16.98 -4.84 -12.66
N ASN A 272 15.95 -5.57 -12.25
CA ASN A 272 14.77 -4.98 -11.62
C ASN A 272 15.08 -4.41 -10.23
N LEU A 273 15.91 -5.10 -9.44
CA LEU A 273 16.44 -4.61 -8.17
C LEU A 273 17.30 -3.36 -8.37
N HIS A 274 18.16 -3.35 -9.39
CA HIS A 274 18.96 -2.19 -9.73
C HIS A 274 18.09 -0.97 -10.08
N ARG A 275 17.03 -1.15 -10.89
CA ARG A 275 16.06 -0.09 -11.18
C ARG A 275 15.36 0.43 -9.93
N GLY A 276 14.94 -0.47 -9.03
CA GLY A 276 14.38 -0.08 -7.74
C GLY A 276 15.34 0.76 -6.88
N ALA A 277 16.62 0.42 -6.87
CA ALA A 277 17.65 1.19 -6.18
C ALA A 277 17.88 2.57 -6.82
N MET A 278 17.90 2.65 -8.16
CA MET A 278 17.99 3.91 -8.90
C MET A 278 16.79 4.82 -8.63
N ALA A 279 15.59 4.27 -8.57
CA ALA A 279 14.39 5.01 -8.20
C ALA A 279 14.50 5.67 -6.80
N VAL A 280 15.03 4.94 -5.82
CA VAL A 280 15.28 5.49 -4.47
C VAL A 280 16.34 6.60 -4.52
N GLU A 281 17.41 6.42 -5.30
CA GLU A 281 18.42 7.46 -5.49
C GLU A 281 17.85 8.71 -6.16
N HIS A 282 17.01 8.55 -7.18
CA HIS A 282 16.30 9.65 -7.85
C HIS A 282 15.35 10.37 -6.91
N LEU A 283 14.56 9.66 -6.10
CA LEU A 283 13.68 10.27 -5.10
C LEU A 283 14.46 11.10 -4.07
N ARG A 284 15.68 10.67 -3.72
CA ARG A 284 16.56 11.36 -2.78
C ARG A 284 17.26 12.58 -3.39
N SER A 285 17.52 12.56 -4.69
CA SER A 285 18.30 13.59 -5.39
C SER A 285 17.46 14.59 -6.16
N CYS A 286 16.20 14.28 -6.46
CA CYS A 286 15.31 15.20 -7.14
C CYS A 286 14.98 16.43 -6.25
N PRO A 287 14.71 17.60 -6.86
CA PRO A 287 14.24 18.75 -6.12
C PRO A 287 12.98 18.41 -5.32
N LEU A 288 12.95 18.85 -4.07
CA LEU A 288 11.76 18.69 -3.23
C LEU A 288 10.60 19.51 -3.82
N PRO A 289 9.39 18.94 -3.95
CA PRO A 289 8.26 19.66 -4.54
C PRO A 289 7.74 20.73 -3.59
N THR A 290 7.05 21.73 -4.15
CA THR A 290 6.17 22.62 -3.37
C THR A 290 4.77 22.00 -3.19
N LEU A 291 3.81 22.75 -2.65
CA LEU A 291 2.40 22.32 -2.58
C LEU A 291 1.67 22.38 -3.93
N LYS A 292 2.35 22.82 -5.00
CA LYS A 292 1.76 22.82 -6.34
C LYS A 292 1.55 21.38 -6.81
N ARG A 293 0.37 21.13 -7.38
CA ARG A 293 -0.10 19.78 -7.73
C ARG A 293 0.78 19.10 -8.78
N ASP A 294 1.22 19.85 -9.78
CA ASP A 294 2.08 19.43 -10.89
C ASP A 294 3.52 19.09 -10.45
N GLU A 295 3.95 19.56 -9.27
CA GLU A 295 5.22 19.16 -8.67
C GLU A 295 5.02 18.02 -7.66
N LEU A 296 4.02 18.14 -6.77
CA LEU A 296 3.82 17.24 -5.65
C LEU A 296 3.36 15.84 -6.06
N LEU A 297 2.38 15.73 -6.97
CA LEU A 297 1.79 14.44 -7.29
C LEU A 297 2.71 13.54 -8.12
N PRO A 298 3.46 14.03 -9.13
CA PRO A 298 4.48 13.22 -9.78
C PRO A 298 5.55 12.74 -8.81
N TRP A 299 6.00 13.61 -7.89
CA TRP A 299 6.98 13.26 -6.87
C TRP A 299 6.47 12.20 -5.88
N ALA A 300 5.24 12.35 -5.39
CA ALA A 300 4.59 11.36 -4.55
C ALA A 300 4.32 10.05 -5.33
N GLY A 301 4.02 10.14 -6.63
CA GLY A 301 3.85 8.99 -7.54
C GLY A 301 5.13 8.18 -7.71
N LEU A 302 6.29 8.82 -7.82
CA LEU A 302 7.60 8.16 -7.75
C LEU A 302 7.76 7.39 -6.43
N GLY A 303 7.43 8.03 -5.30
CA GLY A 303 7.41 7.36 -4.00
C GLY A 303 6.48 6.15 -3.96
N LEU A 304 5.28 6.26 -4.52
CA LEU A 304 4.30 5.18 -4.59
C LEU A 304 4.81 4.01 -5.44
N GLY A 305 5.43 4.29 -6.59
CA GLY A 305 6.04 3.28 -7.45
C GLY A 305 7.12 2.47 -6.72
N ILE A 306 7.97 3.13 -5.95
CA ILE A 306 9.00 2.46 -5.12
C ILE A 306 8.36 1.58 -4.04
N VAL A 307 7.27 2.04 -3.43
CA VAL A 307 6.55 1.30 -2.39
C VAL A 307 5.91 0.03 -2.96
N TYR A 308 5.22 0.13 -4.09
CA TYR A 308 4.66 -1.04 -4.76
C TYR A 308 5.75 -2.01 -5.23
N PHE A 309 6.82 -1.49 -5.82
CA PHE A 309 7.98 -2.30 -6.18
C PHE A 309 8.50 -3.06 -4.96
N SER A 310 8.71 -2.41 -3.83
CA SER A 310 9.23 -3.05 -2.62
C SER A 310 8.27 -4.09 -2.05
N ASN A 311 6.96 -3.84 -2.14
CA ASN A 311 5.95 -4.80 -1.71
C ASN A 311 5.99 -6.05 -2.60
N MET A 312 5.93 -5.89 -3.92
CA MET A 312 5.87 -7.01 -4.87
C MET A 312 7.21 -7.74 -5.00
N ALA A 313 8.31 -7.01 -5.10
CA ALA A 313 9.63 -7.58 -5.34
C ALA A 313 10.32 -8.06 -4.06
N LEU A 314 10.06 -7.43 -2.91
CA LEU A 314 10.80 -7.70 -1.66
C LEU A 314 9.90 -8.22 -0.53
N GLY A 315 8.57 -8.13 -0.65
CA GLY A 315 7.65 -8.44 0.45
C GLY A 315 7.73 -7.42 1.59
N THR A 316 8.24 -6.22 1.34
CA THR A 316 8.45 -5.17 2.35
C THR A 316 7.59 -3.95 2.06
N SER A 317 7.24 -3.19 3.09
CA SER A 317 6.34 -2.06 2.93
C SER A 317 6.98 -0.75 2.48
N ALA A 318 8.31 -0.71 2.39
CA ALA A 318 9.10 0.50 2.14
C ALA A 318 8.73 1.68 3.07
N ALA A 319 8.49 1.40 4.36
CA ALA A 319 8.19 2.42 5.36
C ALA A 319 9.11 3.66 5.30
N PRO A 320 10.45 3.56 5.13
CA PRO A 320 11.30 4.74 5.02
C PRO A 320 10.94 5.66 3.86
N VAL A 321 10.54 5.10 2.71
CA VAL A 321 10.16 5.87 1.51
C VAL A 321 8.81 6.55 1.73
N ARG A 322 7.79 5.82 2.20
CA ARG A 322 6.48 6.42 2.51
C ARG A 322 6.63 7.54 3.55
N ARG A 323 7.34 7.27 4.65
CA ARG A 323 7.51 8.24 5.73
C ARG A 323 8.35 9.44 5.30
N TYR A 324 9.29 9.29 4.37
CA TYR A 324 10.00 10.41 3.75
C TYR A 324 9.04 11.32 2.96
N VAL A 325 8.21 10.74 2.10
CA VAL A 325 7.20 11.48 1.31
C VAL A 325 6.20 12.19 2.23
N LEU A 326 5.60 11.46 3.17
CA LEU A 326 4.63 12.01 4.12
C LEU A 326 5.25 13.09 5.02
N SER A 327 6.52 12.94 5.44
CA SER A 327 7.19 13.94 6.30
C SER A 327 7.40 15.25 5.55
N HIS A 328 7.74 15.18 4.27
CA HIS A 328 7.84 16.38 3.43
C HIS A 328 6.49 17.06 3.27
N ILE A 329 5.43 16.30 3.01
CA ILE A 329 4.06 16.82 2.92
C ILE A 329 3.63 17.49 4.23
N ARG A 330 3.83 16.83 5.37
CA ARG A 330 3.59 17.41 6.70
C ARG A 330 4.32 18.73 6.87
N HIS A 331 5.58 18.79 6.46
CA HIS A 331 6.38 20.00 6.57
C HIS A 331 5.82 21.15 5.73
N LEU A 332 5.42 20.87 4.49
CA LEU A 332 4.81 21.85 3.59
C LEU A 332 3.45 22.35 4.10
N LEU A 333 2.63 21.46 4.66
CA LEU A 333 1.31 21.80 5.20
C LEU A 333 1.38 22.55 6.54
N GLY A 334 2.45 22.36 7.31
CA GLY A 334 2.57 22.93 8.67
C GLY A 334 1.62 22.30 9.69
N THR A 335 0.99 21.17 9.37
CA THR A 335 0.05 20.44 10.22
C THR A 335 0.23 18.93 10.04
N SER A 336 -0.14 18.14 11.05
CA SER A 336 -0.15 16.68 10.98
C SER A 336 -1.35 16.11 10.20
N GLN A 337 -2.31 16.93 9.80
CA GLN A 337 -3.55 16.50 9.15
C GLN A 337 -3.63 16.96 7.70
N ILE A 338 -3.80 16.01 6.77
CA ILE A 338 -4.02 16.30 5.35
C ILE A 338 -5.51 16.58 5.12
N SER A 339 -5.83 17.70 4.47
CA SER A 339 -7.21 18.11 4.18
C SER A 339 -7.90 17.18 3.19
N SER A 340 -9.04 16.59 3.58
CA SER A 340 -9.84 15.65 2.78
C SER A 340 -10.48 16.21 1.51
N SER A 341 -10.82 17.50 1.49
CA SER A 341 -11.60 18.12 0.41
C SER A 341 -10.99 17.96 -0.99
N ARG A 342 -9.69 17.66 -1.08
CA ARG A 342 -8.96 17.40 -2.35
C ARG A 342 -7.80 16.40 -2.18
N THR A 343 -7.89 15.47 -1.21
CA THR A 343 -6.81 14.48 -1.02
C THR A 343 -6.75 13.54 -2.22
N HIS A 344 -5.57 13.47 -2.84
CA HIS A 344 -5.31 12.55 -3.94
C HIS A 344 -5.11 11.12 -3.41
N TYR A 345 -5.58 10.10 -4.14
CA TYR A 345 -5.53 8.69 -3.72
C TYR A 345 -4.13 8.21 -3.29
N ILE A 346 -3.07 8.76 -3.90
CA ILE A 346 -1.66 8.45 -3.56
C ILE A 346 -1.41 8.74 -2.07
N LEU A 347 -1.90 9.89 -1.60
CA LEU A 347 -1.73 10.33 -0.22
C LEU A 347 -2.62 9.53 0.73
N VAL A 348 -3.84 9.17 0.28
CA VAL A 348 -4.73 8.28 1.04
C VAL A 348 -4.06 6.94 1.28
N TYR A 349 -3.58 6.29 0.21
CA TYR A 349 -2.87 5.02 0.30
C TYR A 349 -1.64 5.10 1.21
N MET A 350 -0.74 6.07 0.99
CA MET A 350 0.48 6.18 1.80
C MET A 350 0.18 6.38 3.29
N THR A 351 -0.82 7.21 3.60
CA THR A 351 -1.22 7.51 4.98
C THR A 351 -1.91 6.32 5.62
N ALA A 352 -2.82 5.64 4.91
CA ALA A 352 -3.50 4.44 5.41
C ALA A 352 -2.52 3.31 5.75
N VAL A 353 -1.55 3.04 4.86
CA VAL A 353 -0.49 2.04 5.14
C VAL A 353 0.38 2.48 6.33
N ASP A 354 0.73 3.77 6.43
CA ASP A 354 1.50 4.28 7.58
C ASP A 354 0.74 4.13 8.91
N ILE A 355 -0.57 4.40 8.92
CA ILE A 355 -1.44 4.20 10.09
C ILE A 355 -1.48 2.70 10.47
N ASN A 356 -1.77 1.82 9.52
CA ASN A 356 -1.87 0.38 9.78
C ASN A 356 -0.55 -0.20 10.34
N GLU A 357 0.60 0.20 9.78
CA GLU A 357 1.90 -0.20 10.32
C GLU A 357 2.17 0.39 11.70
N CYS A 358 1.80 1.64 11.94
CA CYS A 358 1.97 2.28 13.23
C CYS A 358 1.14 1.58 14.32
N LEU A 359 -0.07 1.10 14.01
CA LEU A 359 -0.83 0.25 14.94
C LEU A 359 -0.08 -1.03 15.26
N MET A 360 0.45 -1.72 14.25
CA MET A 360 1.20 -2.95 14.46
C MET A 360 2.48 -2.73 15.26
N GLN A 361 3.18 -1.62 15.04
CA GLN A 361 4.48 -1.33 15.66
C GLN A 361 4.36 -0.49 16.95
N ARG A 362 3.14 -0.07 17.32
CA ARG A 362 2.88 0.95 18.37
C ARG A 362 3.71 2.21 18.16
N GLU A 363 3.77 2.71 16.93
CA GLU A 363 4.49 3.93 16.54
C GLU A 363 3.52 5.08 16.25
N LEU A 364 4.04 6.30 16.14
CA LEU A 364 3.24 7.46 15.71
C LEU A 364 3.21 7.57 14.18
N PRO A 365 2.02 7.68 13.56
CA PRO A 365 1.90 7.97 12.14
C PRO A 365 2.45 9.37 11.81
N VAL A 366 2.98 9.53 10.60
CA VAL A 366 3.55 10.81 10.16
C VAL A 366 2.46 11.86 9.99
N CYS A 367 1.37 11.47 9.32
CA CYS A 367 0.19 12.28 9.04
C CYS A 367 -1.10 11.51 9.36
N GLY A 368 -2.17 12.24 9.65
CA GLY A 368 -3.54 11.78 9.53
C GLY A 368 -4.20 12.38 8.28
N ILE A 369 -5.44 11.98 8.03
CA ILE A 369 -6.31 12.59 7.01
C ILE A 369 -7.56 13.09 7.72
N ALA A 370 -7.86 14.37 7.56
CA ALA A 370 -9.07 14.97 8.11
C ALA A 370 -10.32 14.22 7.57
N PRO A 371 -11.42 14.12 8.33
CA PRO A 371 -12.63 13.48 7.83
C PRO A 371 -13.13 14.12 6.52
N PRO A 372 -13.56 13.33 5.52
CA PRO A 372 -14.11 13.87 4.28
C PRO A 372 -15.52 14.41 4.43
N GLU A 373 -15.98 15.09 3.38
CA GLU A 373 -17.40 15.37 3.19
C GLU A 373 -18.21 14.06 3.19
N ALA A 374 -19.45 14.15 3.68
CA ALA A 374 -20.35 13.02 3.78
C ALA A 374 -20.58 12.36 2.40
N GLY A 375 -20.47 11.03 2.33
CA GLY A 375 -20.66 10.27 1.09
C GLY A 375 -19.44 10.20 0.17
N HIS A 376 -18.27 10.68 0.60
CA HIS A 376 -17.02 10.49 -0.14
C HIS A 376 -16.64 9.01 -0.26
N VAL A 377 -16.14 8.62 -1.43
CA VAL A 377 -15.65 7.26 -1.72
C VAL A 377 -14.26 7.35 -2.33
N ASP A 378 -13.27 6.77 -1.65
CA ASP A 378 -11.88 6.69 -2.11
C ASP A 378 -11.59 5.39 -2.89
N ALA A 379 -10.57 5.43 -3.74
CA ALA A 379 -10.19 4.29 -4.60
C ALA A 379 -9.57 3.09 -3.86
N TYR A 380 -9.00 3.29 -2.67
CA TYR A 380 -8.32 2.25 -1.87
C TYR A 380 -9.02 1.91 -0.57
N VAL A 381 -9.71 2.86 0.04
CA VAL A 381 -10.40 2.62 1.31
C VAL A 381 -11.90 2.79 1.21
N GLY A 382 -12.44 3.02 0.00
CA GLY A 382 -13.87 3.10 -0.25
C GLY A 382 -14.54 4.12 0.68
N VAL A 383 -15.56 3.66 1.41
CA VAL A 383 -16.31 4.45 2.40
C VAL A 383 -15.65 4.47 3.79
N CYS A 384 -14.45 3.88 3.95
CA CYS A 384 -13.74 3.78 5.23
C CYS A 384 -12.85 4.97 5.55
N MET A 385 -12.73 5.98 4.67
CA MET A 385 -11.89 7.16 4.99
C MET A 385 -12.21 7.82 6.33
N PRO A 386 -13.48 8.02 6.75
CA PRO A 386 -13.77 8.56 8.08
C PRO A 386 -13.20 7.69 9.22
N LEU A 387 -13.19 6.37 9.04
CA LEU A 387 -12.62 5.44 10.02
C LEU A 387 -11.10 5.57 10.14
N LEU A 388 -10.39 6.01 9.09
CA LEU A 388 -8.94 6.24 9.16
C LEU A 388 -8.55 7.29 10.21
N GLN A 389 -9.43 8.26 10.49
CA GLN A 389 -9.16 9.25 11.54
C GLN A 389 -9.18 8.59 12.93
N HIS A 390 -10.18 7.74 13.21
CA HIS A 390 -10.19 6.99 14.47
C HIS A 390 -9.00 6.02 14.58
N MET A 391 -8.59 5.41 13.47
CA MET A 391 -7.39 4.56 13.41
C MET A 391 -6.10 5.36 13.70
N TYR A 392 -6.00 6.60 13.20
CA TYR A 392 -4.91 7.51 13.52
C TYR A 392 -4.87 7.85 15.02
N ASP A 393 -6.02 8.10 15.64
CA ASP A 393 -6.10 8.38 17.08
C ASP A 393 -5.77 7.12 17.91
N LEU A 394 -6.19 5.93 17.47
CA LEU A 394 -5.76 4.66 18.07
C LEU A 394 -4.25 4.46 18.03
N CYS A 395 -3.54 4.86 16.97
CA CYS A 395 -2.07 4.81 16.96
C CYS A 395 -1.48 5.65 18.10
N ARG A 396 -2.01 6.87 18.30
CA ARG A 396 -1.52 7.79 19.33
C ARG A 396 -1.78 7.22 20.72
N ILE A 397 -2.99 6.74 20.98
CA ILE A 397 -3.35 6.11 22.25
C ILE A 397 -2.46 4.88 22.50
N SER A 398 -2.34 3.98 21.51
CA SER A 398 -1.48 2.78 21.61
C SER A 398 -0.02 3.12 21.93
N TYR A 399 0.52 4.15 21.27
CA TYR A 399 1.88 4.66 21.51
C TYR A 399 2.06 5.20 22.94
N HIS A 400 1.13 6.04 23.41
CA HIS A 400 1.23 6.61 24.76
C HIS A 400 1.05 5.55 25.85
N LEU A 401 0.12 4.61 25.67
CA LEU A 401 -0.01 3.45 26.54
C LEU A 401 1.26 2.59 26.57
N TYR A 402 1.98 2.44 25.44
CA TYR A 402 3.22 1.66 25.38
C TYR A 402 4.34 2.31 26.19
N HIS A 403 4.42 3.64 26.12
CA HIS A 403 5.43 4.42 26.80
C HIS A 403 5.04 4.86 28.21
N GLU A 404 3.92 4.35 28.73
CA GLU A 404 3.40 4.66 30.06
C GLU A 404 3.21 6.18 30.29
N VAL A 405 2.81 6.89 29.24
CA VAL A 405 2.56 8.35 29.28
C VAL A 405 1.07 8.59 29.49
N ASP A 406 0.72 9.33 30.55
CA ASP A 406 -0.64 9.77 30.87
C ASP A 406 -1.67 8.63 30.81
N VAL A 407 -1.31 7.46 31.35
CA VAL A 407 -2.04 6.19 31.18
C VAL A 407 -3.53 6.28 31.49
N GLU A 408 -3.91 7.01 32.54
CA GLU A 408 -5.32 7.18 32.92
C GLU A 408 -6.10 7.98 31.84
N GLU A 409 -5.53 9.09 31.37
CA GLU A 409 -6.08 9.89 30.27
C GLU A 409 -6.17 9.07 28.98
N GLN A 410 -5.14 8.29 28.66
CA GLN A 410 -5.13 7.46 27.45
C GLN A 410 -6.11 6.27 27.54
N THR A 411 -6.34 5.76 28.74
CA THR A 411 -7.36 4.72 28.97
C THR A 411 -8.75 5.30 28.77
N GLN A 412 -9.00 6.50 29.28
CA GLN A 412 -10.26 7.22 29.01
C GLN A 412 -10.42 7.52 27.51
N ALA A 413 -9.38 8.02 26.85
CA ALA A 413 -9.41 8.27 25.40
C ALA A 413 -9.66 6.99 24.59
N LEU A 414 -9.16 5.84 25.07
CA LEU A 414 -9.45 4.53 24.46
C LEU A 414 -10.94 4.18 24.59
N ASP A 415 -11.56 4.45 25.74
CA ASP A 415 -13.00 4.23 25.95
C ASP A 415 -13.86 5.14 25.07
N GLU A 416 -13.44 6.40 24.90
CA GLU A 416 -14.12 7.36 24.02
C GLU A 416 -14.04 6.92 22.55
N VAL A 417 -12.84 6.58 22.05
CA VAL A 417 -12.64 6.11 20.67
C VAL A 417 -13.36 4.77 20.42
N GLU A 418 -13.42 3.87 21.40
CA GLU A 418 -14.21 2.65 21.28
C GLU A 418 -15.69 2.94 21.04
N GLN A 419 -16.27 3.86 21.84
CA GLN A 419 -17.69 4.24 21.68
C GLN A 419 -17.94 4.90 20.32
N GLU A 420 -17.03 5.75 19.86
CA GLU A 420 -17.12 6.38 18.54
C GLU A 420 -17.09 5.36 17.40
N ILE A 421 -16.15 4.41 17.44
CA ILE A 421 -16.03 3.36 16.42
C ILE A 421 -17.25 2.43 16.46
N GLU A 422 -17.74 2.06 17.65
CA GLU A 422 -18.93 1.22 17.81
C GLU A 422 -20.18 1.92 17.25
N ALA A 423 -20.33 3.23 17.46
CA ALA A 423 -21.42 4.01 16.89
C ALA A 423 -21.26 4.31 15.39
N TRP A 424 -20.03 4.26 14.88
CA TRP A 424 -19.72 4.62 13.50
C TRP A 424 -20.39 3.69 12.48
N GLN A 425 -20.92 4.30 11.42
CA GLN A 425 -21.40 3.65 10.21
C GLN A 425 -20.96 4.48 8.99
N PRO A 426 -20.60 3.85 7.86
CA PRO A 426 -20.25 4.59 6.66
C PRO A 426 -21.46 5.36 6.13
N VAL A 427 -21.25 6.62 5.75
CA VAL A 427 -22.28 7.40 5.06
C VAL A 427 -22.29 7.00 3.59
N ILE A 428 -23.35 6.32 3.16
CA ILE A 428 -23.50 5.84 1.80
C ILE A 428 -24.06 6.96 0.92
N PRO A 429 -23.39 7.33 -0.20
CA PRO A 429 -23.90 8.38 -1.07
C PRO A 429 -25.19 7.91 -1.79
N PRO A 430 -26.17 8.81 -2.06
CA PRO A 430 -27.44 8.41 -2.66
C PRO A 430 -27.34 7.74 -4.03
N ASP A 431 -26.28 8.05 -4.79
CA ASP A 431 -25.98 7.52 -6.11
C ASP A 431 -25.07 6.27 -6.08
N PHE A 432 -24.80 5.68 -4.90
CA PHE A 432 -23.76 4.65 -4.73
C PHE A 432 -23.90 3.45 -5.69
N THR A 433 -25.10 2.89 -5.81
CA THR A 433 -25.38 1.74 -6.70
C THR A 433 -25.49 2.12 -8.17
N ASN A 434 -25.60 3.42 -8.48
CA ASN A 434 -25.63 3.92 -9.86
C ASN A 434 -24.22 4.29 -10.34
N ARG A 435 -23.36 4.72 -9.42
CA ARG A 435 -21.98 5.14 -9.69
C ARG A 435 -20.99 3.99 -9.71
N PHE A 436 -21.25 2.93 -8.95
CA PHE A 436 -20.36 1.77 -8.83
C PHE A 436 -21.09 0.48 -9.19
N THR A 437 -20.34 -0.47 -9.72
CA THR A 437 -20.78 -1.85 -9.98
C THR A 437 -21.19 -2.56 -8.69
N THR A 438 -22.03 -3.59 -8.82
CA THR A 438 -22.47 -4.41 -7.68
C THR A 438 -21.29 -5.00 -6.90
N THR A 439 -20.25 -5.48 -7.60
CA THR A 439 -19.05 -6.03 -6.96
C THR A 439 -18.31 -4.96 -6.15
N GLU A 440 -18.14 -3.76 -6.69
CA GLU A 440 -17.52 -2.64 -5.96
C GLU A 440 -18.28 -2.29 -4.69
N VAL A 441 -19.61 -2.17 -4.79
CA VAL A 441 -20.47 -1.89 -3.64
C VAL A 441 -20.31 -2.97 -2.57
N ILE A 442 -20.30 -4.25 -2.95
CA ILE A 442 -20.10 -5.38 -2.03
C ILE A 442 -18.75 -5.25 -1.32
N HIS A 443 -17.66 -5.03 -2.07
CA HIS A 443 -16.30 -4.92 -1.52
C HIS A 443 -16.13 -3.70 -0.60
N MET A 444 -16.66 -2.54 -0.97
CA MET A 444 -16.57 -1.33 -0.14
C MET A 444 -17.35 -1.46 1.16
N LEU A 445 -18.56 -2.04 1.12
CA LEU A 445 -19.36 -2.29 2.32
C LEU A 445 -18.72 -3.36 3.20
N ALA A 446 -18.20 -4.44 2.62
CA ALA A 446 -17.47 -5.45 3.36
C ALA A 446 -16.21 -4.88 4.04
N GLN A 447 -15.42 -4.09 3.30
CA GLN A 447 -14.24 -3.42 3.84
C GLN A 447 -14.57 -2.59 5.08
N SER A 448 -15.69 -1.84 5.06
CA SER A 448 -16.11 -1.02 6.20
C SER A 448 -16.41 -1.83 7.45
N ARG A 449 -17.10 -2.97 7.32
CA ARG A 449 -17.37 -3.89 8.45
C ARG A 449 -16.09 -4.54 8.94
N ILE A 450 -15.26 -5.02 8.03
CA ILE A 450 -13.99 -5.69 8.33
C ILE A 450 -13.06 -4.75 9.10
N TYR A 451 -12.87 -3.51 8.66
CA TYR A 451 -12.01 -2.54 9.35
C TYR A 451 -12.59 -2.10 10.70
N LYS A 452 -13.91 -1.90 10.80
CA LYS A 452 -14.55 -1.61 12.08
C LYS A 452 -14.30 -2.73 13.09
N THR A 453 -14.55 -3.98 12.71
CA THR A 453 -14.31 -5.14 13.57
C THR A 453 -12.83 -5.30 13.92
N ALA A 454 -11.92 -5.02 12.99
CA ALA A 454 -10.49 -5.04 13.23
C ALA A 454 -10.04 -3.96 14.24
N ALA A 455 -10.59 -2.75 14.15
CA ALA A 455 -10.32 -1.69 15.12
C ALA A 455 -10.81 -2.07 16.52
N MET A 456 -12.01 -2.65 16.63
CA MET A 456 -12.55 -3.17 17.89
C MET A 456 -11.70 -4.32 18.46
N LEU A 457 -11.22 -5.23 17.61
CA LEU A 457 -10.30 -6.29 18.02
C LEU A 457 -8.95 -5.73 18.51
N TYR A 458 -8.43 -4.70 17.85
CA TYR A 458 -7.21 -4.02 18.27
C TYR A 458 -7.39 -3.34 19.63
N ILE A 459 -8.47 -2.57 19.82
CA ILE A 459 -8.85 -1.96 21.11
C ILE A 459 -8.94 -3.02 22.21
N HIS A 460 -9.58 -4.15 21.91
CA HIS A 460 -9.67 -5.27 22.83
C HIS A 460 -8.29 -5.79 23.25
N ARG A 461 -7.35 -5.95 22.31
CA ARG A 461 -5.98 -6.41 22.59
C ARG A 461 -5.05 -5.36 23.22
N LEU A 462 -5.42 -4.09 23.18
CA LEU A 462 -4.78 -3.07 24.03
C LEU A 462 -5.15 -3.25 25.51
N ARG A 463 -6.34 -3.78 25.81
CA ARG A 463 -6.83 -3.97 27.19
C ARG A 463 -6.54 -5.36 27.75
N TYR A 464 -6.65 -6.39 26.93
CA TYR A 464 -6.63 -7.79 27.37
C TYR A 464 -5.54 -8.57 26.67
N LYS A 465 -4.68 -9.19 27.49
CA LYS A 465 -3.58 -10.04 27.01
C LYS A 465 -4.11 -11.41 26.57
N PHE A 466 -3.26 -12.22 25.95
CA PHE A 466 -3.66 -13.57 25.59
C PHE A 466 -4.08 -14.39 26.82
N GLY A 467 -5.19 -15.10 26.71
CA GLY A 467 -5.82 -15.83 27.81
C GLY A 467 -6.87 -15.03 28.57
N GLU A 468 -6.96 -13.70 28.35
CA GLU A 468 -7.96 -12.84 28.95
C GLU A 468 -9.02 -12.45 27.91
N LYS A 469 -10.30 -12.75 28.21
CA LYS A 469 -11.44 -12.45 27.34
C LYS A 469 -11.28 -12.89 25.88
N ASP A 470 -10.49 -13.95 25.66
CA ASP A 470 -10.15 -14.48 24.34
C ASP A 470 -11.36 -14.97 23.53
N ASP A 471 -12.50 -15.24 24.16
CA ASP A 471 -13.72 -15.65 23.45
C ASP A 471 -14.28 -14.49 22.61
N MET A 472 -14.20 -13.26 23.12
CA MET A 472 -14.62 -12.06 22.40
C MET A 472 -13.64 -11.75 21.25
N ALA A 473 -12.33 -11.87 21.50
CA ALA A 473 -11.32 -11.75 20.45
C ALA A 473 -11.51 -12.78 19.33
N SER A 474 -11.76 -14.05 19.70
CA SER A 474 -12.02 -15.13 18.74
C SER A 474 -13.29 -14.88 17.93
N ALA A 475 -14.36 -14.37 18.54
CA ALA A 475 -15.59 -14.01 17.82
C ALA A 475 -15.36 -12.91 16.78
N MET A 476 -14.63 -11.84 17.14
CA MET A 476 -14.29 -10.76 16.20
C MET A 476 -13.38 -11.25 15.07
N ALA A 477 -12.37 -12.07 15.39
CA ALA A 477 -11.50 -12.66 14.38
C ALA A 477 -12.25 -13.56 13.38
N LYS A 478 -13.15 -14.42 13.89
CA LYS A 478 -14.01 -15.27 13.05
C LYS A 478 -14.94 -14.44 12.18
N SER A 479 -15.49 -13.33 12.70
CA SER A 479 -16.29 -12.40 11.91
C SER A 479 -15.50 -11.80 10.75
N ILE A 480 -14.26 -11.35 10.98
CA ILE A 480 -13.39 -10.81 9.91
C ILE A 480 -13.15 -11.86 8.81
N ILE A 481 -12.75 -13.07 9.19
CA ILE A 481 -12.49 -14.15 8.21
C ILE A 481 -13.78 -14.53 7.46
N SER A 482 -14.92 -14.58 8.15
CA SER A 482 -16.21 -14.89 7.54
C SER A 482 -16.66 -13.82 6.55
N ASP A 483 -16.51 -12.53 6.88
CA ASP A 483 -16.81 -11.43 5.95
C ASP A 483 -15.91 -11.50 4.69
N LEU A 484 -14.63 -11.82 4.85
CA LEU A 484 -13.71 -12.02 3.70
C LEU A 484 -14.15 -13.21 2.81
N GLN A 485 -14.49 -14.35 3.42
CA GLN A 485 -14.95 -15.54 2.71
C GLN A 485 -16.28 -15.31 1.98
N MET A 486 -17.23 -14.65 2.64
CA MET A 486 -18.53 -14.31 2.07
C MET A 486 -18.35 -13.36 0.90
N THR A 487 -17.51 -12.32 1.06
CA THR A 487 -17.22 -11.37 -0.02
C THR A 487 -16.62 -12.07 -1.22
N PHE A 488 -15.66 -12.96 -1.02
CA PHE A 488 -15.07 -13.76 -2.10
C PHE A 488 -16.10 -14.68 -2.77
N THR A 489 -16.95 -15.34 -1.98
CA THR A 489 -17.97 -16.27 -2.50
C THR A 489 -19.02 -15.54 -3.35
N VAL A 490 -19.45 -14.35 -2.93
CA VAL A 490 -20.49 -13.60 -3.66
C VAL A 490 -19.91 -12.87 -4.87
N SER A 491 -18.73 -12.26 -4.73
CA SER A 491 -18.15 -11.44 -5.81
C SER A 491 -17.27 -12.21 -6.79
N GLN A 492 -16.81 -13.41 -6.41
CA GLN A 492 -15.78 -14.18 -7.13
C GLN A 492 -14.45 -13.41 -7.31
N ASP A 493 -14.25 -12.33 -6.55
CA ASP A 493 -13.01 -11.54 -6.51
C ASP A 493 -12.51 -11.38 -5.07
N LYS A 494 -11.20 -11.22 -4.91
CA LYS A 494 -10.55 -11.12 -3.61
C LYS A 494 -10.66 -9.70 -3.08
N GLN A 495 -10.97 -9.59 -1.80
CA GLN A 495 -10.99 -8.29 -1.13
C GLN A 495 -9.56 -7.73 -1.08
N ARG A 496 -9.37 -6.55 -1.67
CA ARG A 496 -8.11 -5.80 -1.59
C ARG A 496 -8.11 -4.93 -0.34
N CYS A 497 -6.94 -4.42 0.04
CA CYS A 497 -6.85 -3.37 1.06
C CYS A 497 -7.18 -3.86 2.47
N VAL A 498 -7.01 -5.15 2.77
CA VAL A 498 -7.47 -5.81 4.03
C VAL A 498 -6.39 -6.67 4.71
N SER A 499 -5.13 -6.47 4.36
CA SER A 499 -4.01 -7.18 4.99
C SER A 499 -3.93 -6.93 6.50
N PHE A 500 -4.19 -5.69 6.96
CA PHE A 500 -4.21 -5.37 8.40
C PHE A 500 -5.32 -6.10 9.18
N PRO A 501 -6.61 -5.97 8.81
CA PRO A 501 -7.68 -6.74 9.44
C PRO A 501 -7.44 -8.24 9.45
N TYR A 502 -6.97 -8.79 8.32
CA TYR A 502 -6.63 -10.20 8.20
C TYR A 502 -5.54 -10.61 9.21
N THR A 503 -4.47 -9.82 9.33
CA THR A 503 -3.35 -10.11 10.23
C THR A 503 -3.82 -10.20 11.67
N LEU A 504 -4.64 -9.24 12.12
CA LEU A 504 -5.21 -9.25 13.46
C LEU A 504 -6.07 -10.50 13.70
N ALA A 505 -6.94 -10.85 12.75
CA ALA A 505 -7.77 -12.05 12.87
C ALA A 505 -6.93 -13.34 12.91
N ALA A 506 -5.87 -13.43 12.12
CA ALA A 506 -5.00 -14.60 12.05
C ALA A 506 -4.14 -14.79 13.32
N ILE A 507 -3.72 -13.71 13.97
CA ILE A 507 -3.05 -13.75 15.27
C ILE A 507 -3.93 -14.48 16.31
N GLU A 508 -5.25 -14.34 16.21
CA GLU A 508 -6.21 -14.90 17.16
C GLU A 508 -6.46 -16.40 17.03
N ALA A 509 -5.90 -17.08 16.03
CA ALA A 509 -6.00 -18.53 15.89
C ALA A 509 -5.38 -19.27 17.09
N LYS A 510 -6.17 -20.14 17.74
CA LYS A 510 -5.76 -20.87 18.94
C LYS A 510 -5.26 -22.27 18.61
N ASP A 511 -6.12 -23.09 18.02
CA ASP A 511 -5.86 -24.50 17.78
C ASP A 511 -5.33 -24.76 16.36
N ALA A 512 -4.93 -26.01 16.10
CA ALA A 512 -4.35 -26.42 14.83
C ALA A 512 -5.30 -26.17 13.64
N ALA A 513 -6.61 -26.35 13.82
CA ALA A 513 -7.59 -26.18 12.75
C ALA A 513 -7.80 -24.69 12.43
N GLU A 514 -7.87 -23.83 13.45
CA GLU A 514 -7.94 -22.38 13.28
C GLU A 514 -6.66 -21.83 12.61
N ARG A 515 -5.48 -22.35 12.99
CA ARG A 515 -4.19 -21.97 12.40
C ARG A 515 -4.09 -22.39 10.93
N GLU A 516 -4.53 -23.60 10.60
CA GLU A 516 -4.61 -24.07 9.22
C GLU A 516 -5.57 -23.22 8.40
N THR A 517 -6.76 -22.91 8.95
CA THR A 517 -7.74 -22.01 8.33
C THR A 517 -7.14 -20.63 8.06
N ALA A 518 -6.40 -20.07 9.01
CA ALA A 518 -5.73 -18.78 8.83
C ALA A 518 -4.68 -18.86 7.69
N MET A 519 -3.86 -19.92 7.64
CA MET A 519 -2.85 -20.12 6.61
C MET A 519 -3.46 -20.30 5.21
N ASP A 520 -4.58 -21.00 5.11
CA ASP A 520 -5.28 -21.18 3.84
C ASP A 520 -6.05 -19.93 3.40
N ALA A 521 -6.56 -19.13 4.35
CA ALA A 521 -7.12 -17.82 4.07
C ALA A 521 -6.08 -16.87 3.44
N ILE A 522 -4.80 -16.92 3.82
CA ILE A 522 -3.73 -16.17 3.13
C ILE A 522 -3.67 -16.55 1.66
N LYS A 523 -3.73 -17.83 1.32
CA LYS A 523 -3.58 -18.28 -0.07
C LYS A 523 -4.83 -17.94 -0.91
N SER A 524 -6.00 -18.10 -0.31
CA SER A 524 -7.29 -18.04 -1.02
C SER A 524 -7.90 -16.65 -1.04
N LEU A 525 -7.79 -15.88 0.05
CA LEU A 525 -8.53 -14.63 0.25
C LEU A 525 -7.66 -13.38 0.12
N ILE A 526 -6.37 -13.44 0.43
CA ILE A 526 -5.49 -12.27 0.52
C ILE A 526 -4.31 -12.37 -0.46
N ASP A 527 -4.13 -11.39 -1.34
CA ASP A 527 -2.90 -11.16 -2.13
C ASP A 527 -2.14 -12.43 -2.58
N SER A 528 -2.83 -13.33 -3.31
CA SER A 528 -2.27 -14.63 -3.69
C SER A 528 -1.02 -14.55 -4.58
N GLY A 529 -0.86 -13.43 -5.28
CA GLY A 529 0.25 -13.20 -6.19
C GLY A 529 1.57 -12.98 -5.45
N ASN A 530 1.55 -12.37 -4.26
CA ASN A 530 2.77 -11.97 -3.57
C ASN A 530 3.35 -13.07 -2.66
N SER A 531 4.07 -14.02 -3.26
CA SER A 531 4.66 -15.16 -2.53
C SER A 531 5.61 -14.75 -1.39
N LYS A 532 6.34 -13.64 -1.54
CA LYS A 532 7.28 -13.13 -0.52
C LYS A 532 6.55 -12.55 0.69
N TYR A 533 5.51 -11.77 0.44
CA TYR A 533 4.61 -11.30 1.50
C TYR A 533 3.99 -12.47 2.26
N ARG A 534 3.44 -13.46 1.54
CA ARG A 534 2.83 -14.66 2.15
C ARG A 534 3.83 -15.39 3.04
N SER A 535 5.03 -15.70 2.54
CA SER A 535 6.06 -16.37 3.33
C SER A 535 6.46 -15.60 4.59
N SER A 536 6.53 -14.27 4.51
CA SER A 536 6.84 -13.40 5.65
C SER A 536 5.71 -13.40 6.68
N MET A 537 4.46 -13.29 6.23
CA MET A 537 3.25 -13.40 7.06
C MET A 537 3.17 -14.76 7.77
N GLU A 538 3.38 -15.86 7.06
CA GLU A 538 3.35 -17.20 7.66
C GLU A 538 4.43 -17.36 8.76
N THR A 539 5.63 -16.82 8.52
CA THR A 539 6.73 -16.85 9.48
C THR A 539 6.41 -16.01 10.72
N PHE A 540 5.85 -14.82 10.52
CA PHE A 540 5.39 -13.95 11.60
C PHE A 540 4.30 -14.60 12.44
N LEU A 541 3.25 -15.14 11.82
CA LEU A 541 2.12 -15.77 12.51
C LEU A 541 2.57 -16.97 13.36
N LYS A 542 3.43 -17.82 12.81
CA LYS A 542 4.01 -18.95 13.57
C LYS A 542 4.73 -18.46 14.82
N ALA A 543 5.56 -17.42 14.69
CA ALA A 543 6.27 -16.85 15.84
C ALA A 543 5.32 -16.24 16.89
N VAL A 544 4.22 -15.59 16.47
CA VAL A 544 3.20 -15.06 17.40
C VAL A 544 2.47 -16.20 18.11
N TRP A 545 2.09 -17.25 17.40
CA TRP A 545 1.44 -18.41 17.99
C TRP A 545 2.35 -19.15 18.97
N ASP A 546 3.66 -19.24 18.66
CA ASP A 546 4.64 -19.79 19.59
C ASP A 546 4.72 -18.96 20.88
N ILE A 547 4.65 -17.62 20.80
CA ILE A 547 4.58 -16.76 22.00
C ILE A 547 3.30 -17.04 22.78
N ARG A 548 2.16 -17.13 22.10
CA ARG A 548 0.88 -17.41 22.74
C ARG A 548 0.89 -18.74 23.50
N ASP A 549 1.43 -19.79 22.89
CA ASP A 549 1.45 -21.13 23.46
C ASP A 549 2.43 -21.23 24.65
N ASN A 550 3.56 -20.53 24.57
CA ASN A 550 4.62 -20.63 25.57
C ASN A 550 4.53 -19.58 26.69
N GLN A 551 3.81 -18.47 26.48
CA GLN A 551 3.69 -17.37 27.44
C GLN A 551 2.23 -16.93 27.64
N PRO A 552 1.43 -17.72 28.38
CA PRO A 552 0.07 -17.31 28.75
C PRO A 552 0.10 -15.95 29.48
N GLY A 553 -0.81 -15.04 29.12
CA GLY A 553 -0.82 -13.68 29.65
C GLY A 553 0.17 -12.72 28.95
N ALA A 554 0.82 -13.13 27.86
CA ALA A 554 1.59 -12.22 27.01
C ALA A 554 0.67 -11.34 26.16
N SER A 555 1.08 -10.09 25.92
CA SER A 555 0.50 -9.25 24.85
C SER A 555 1.41 -9.32 23.64
N TRP A 556 0.92 -9.80 22.50
CA TRP A 556 1.72 -9.89 21.27
C TRP A 556 2.26 -8.52 20.82
N LEU A 557 1.53 -7.44 21.15
CA LEU A 557 1.92 -6.06 20.87
C LEU A 557 3.27 -5.69 21.50
N ASP A 558 3.62 -6.29 22.64
CA ASP A 558 4.87 -6.01 23.36
C ASP A 558 6.07 -6.75 22.73
N PHE A 559 5.82 -7.77 21.89
CA PHE A 559 6.85 -8.58 21.23
C PHE A 559 7.16 -8.15 19.80
N MET A 560 6.47 -7.14 19.27
CA MET A 560 6.58 -6.72 17.87
C MET A 560 8.00 -6.40 17.40
N GLN A 561 8.86 -5.90 18.29
CA GLN A 561 10.28 -5.63 17.99
C GLN A 561 11.15 -6.90 17.87
N THR A 562 10.69 -8.01 18.44
CA THR A 562 11.40 -9.30 18.45
C THR A 562 10.86 -10.30 17.42
N LEU A 563 9.64 -10.05 16.92
CA LEU A 563 8.99 -10.88 15.92
C LEU A 563 9.64 -10.70 14.55
N PRO A 564 9.54 -11.72 13.67
CA PRO A 564 9.93 -11.58 12.28
C PRO A 564 9.29 -10.33 11.64
N PRO A 565 10.02 -9.59 10.80
CA PRO A 565 9.48 -8.38 10.20
C PRO A 565 8.29 -8.73 9.31
N ILE A 566 7.25 -7.91 9.41
CA ILE A 566 6.06 -8.04 8.59
C ILE A 566 5.73 -6.71 7.92
N SER A 567 5.38 -6.78 6.64
CA SER A 567 4.71 -5.70 5.93
C SER A 567 3.23 -5.86 6.18
N VAL A 568 2.53 -4.83 6.63
CA VAL A 568 1.07 -4.86 6.68
C VAL A 568 0.60 -3.83 5.67
N GLY A 569 0.62 -4.26 4.41
CA GLY A 569 0.20 -3.43 3.29
C GLY A 569 -1.30 -3.13 3.34
N VAL A 570 -1.75 -2.36 2.36
CA VAL A 570 -3.16 -2.23 2.02
C VAL A 570 -3.44 -3.30 0.98
#